data_AF-A0A4C1T4G6-F1
#
_entry.id   AF-A0A4C1T4G6-F1
#
_cell.length_a   1.000
_cell.length_b   1.000
_cell.length_c   1.000
_cell.angle_alpha   90.00
_cell.angle_beta   90.00
_cell.angle_gamma   90.00
#
_symmetry.space_group_name_H-M   'P 1'
#
loop_
_entity.id
_entity.type
_entity.pdbx_description
1 polymer ?
#
loop_
_entity_poly.entity_id
_entity_poly.type
_entity_poly.pdbx_seq_one_letter_code
_entity_poly.pdbx_strand_id
1 'polypeptide(L)'
;MDTVYNGRPKNEQDTYLMSLIERSNIARRRQSDNENKKNRESSFHYFAMKNTEKIKVRREAFSILYAVKNKHLFRLTRFITEGKPPDQRGKHRNRGNILPNEANVAIDQHIRSFPLKLSHYSNRELYYLEASLNVKIMFELFSKDYPQYKNVVKYDYYRTYFKHNFDYRFGRPQVDVCSVCEELESKIKSTSLNDNAKRVAVAEKMVHVKRAKKFYNKQKEILTLCNDKDDVGAIVFDYMQNLPLPKIPVQEMFYLRKLWLYVFCVHDLKTNETHFYTYHEGEAKRGPDEVCSLLWMMIQKMDPKIKELHVFSDACGGQNRNNTLIRCSTICLATKFTEFTLSRPARRGAWSAIPLTFLK
;
A
#
# COMPACT_ATOMS: atom_id res chain seq x y z
N MET A 1 -50.75 -16.62 20.52
CA MET A 1 -49.54 -17.31 21.03
C MET A 1 -48.90 -16.54 22.18
N ASP A 2 -48.91 -15.20 22.16
CA ASP A 2 -48.28 -14.36 23.20
C ASP A 2 -48.97 -14.32 24.56
N THR A 3 -50.27 -14.64 24.65
CA THR A 3 -51.03 -14.57 25.92
C THR A 3 -50.75 -15.72 26.90
N VAL A 4 -50.28 -16.87 26.42
CA VAL A 4 -50.02 -18.05 27.28
C VAL A 4 -48.62 -18.03 27.89
N TYR A 5 -47.66 -17.40 27.21
CA TYR A 5 -46.24 -17.47 27.59
C TYR A 5 -45.61 -16.12 27.91
N ASN A 6 -46.33 -14.99 27.82
CA ASN A 6 -45.90 -13.65 28.25
C ASN A 6 -44.43 -13.31 27.88
N GLY A 7 -44.01 -13.61 26.65
CA GLY A 7 -42.65 -13.32 26.17
C GLY A 7 -41.51 -14.13 26.80
N ARG A 8 -41.79 -15.19 27.58
CA ARG A 8 -40.76 -16.05 28.19
C ARG A 8 -39.84 -16.66 27.13
N PRO A 9 -38.52 -16.76 27.37
CA PRO A 9 -37.61 -17.38 26.43
C PRO A 9 -37.97 -18.85 26.20
N LYS A 10 -37.74 -19.32 24.97
CA LYS A 10 -38.13 -20.66 24.49
C LYS A 10 -37.72 -21.81 25.41
N ASN A 11 -36.56 -21.71 26.06
CA ASN A 11 -36.06 -22.74 26.97
C ASN A 11 -36.87 -22.82 28.26
N GLU A 12 -37.37 -21.70 28.77
CA GLU A 12 -38.26 -21.67 29.94
C GLU A 12 -39.64 -22.22 29.58
N GLN A 13 -40.16 -21.89 28.39
CA GLN A 13 -41.41 -22.46 27.88
C GLN A 13 -41.30 -23.99 27.74
N ASP A 14 -40.23 -24.47 27.10
CA ASP A 14 -39.98 -25.91 26.92
C ASP A 14 -39.85 -26.62 28.28
N THR A 15 -39.15 -26.02 29.25
CA THR A 15 -38.98 -26.59 30.61
C THR A 15 -40.31 -26.68 31.36
N TYR A 16 -41.12 -25.63 31.31
CA TYR A 16 -42.45 -25.63 31.90
C TYR A 16 -43.34 -26.71 31.29
N LEU A 17 -43.38 -26.82 29.96
CA LEU A 17 -44.19 -27.83 29.27
C LEU A 17 -43.72 -29.26 29.56
N MET A 18 -42.40 -29.48 29.66
CA MET A 18 -41.86 -30.79 30.03
C MET A 18 -42.28 -31.21 31.46
N SER A 19 -42.43 -30.26 32.39
CA SER A 19 -42.90 -30.56 33.76
C SER A 19 -44.36 -31.07 33.84
N LEU A 20 -45.11 -30.87 32.76
CA LEU A 20 -46.51 -31.29 32.60
C LEU A 20 -46.65 -32.55 31.73
N ILE A 21 -45.54 -33.19 31.37
CA ILE A 21 -45.51 -34.43 30.58
C ILE A 21 -44.80 -35.49 31.40
N GLU A 22 -45.50 -36.57 31.74
CA GLU A 22 -44.94 -37.69 32.48
C GLU A 22 -44.71 -38.88 31.56
N ARG A 23 -43.49 -39.42 31.61
CA ARG A 23 -43.11 -40.64 30.88
C ARG A 23 -43.50 -41.87 31.69
N SER A 24 -44.18 -42.80 31.05
CA SER A 24 -44.49 -44.12 31.60
C SER A 24 -43.95 -45.22 30.70
N ASN A 25 -43.40 -46.28 31.30
CA ASN A 25 -42.98 -47.46 30.58
C ASN A 25 -44.20 -48.28 30.12
N ILE A 26 -44.10 -48.93 28.97
CA ILE A 26 -45.21 -49.70 28.39
C ILE A 26 -45.26 -51.09 29.03
N ALA A 27 -46.32 -51.36 29.80
CA ALA A 27 -46.49 -52.61 30.55
C ALA A 27 -46.97 -53.81 29.72
N ARG A 28 -47.65 -53.59 28.57
CA ARG A 28 -48.08 -54.66 27.66
C ARG A 28 -47.77 -54.30 26.21
N ARG A 29 -47.21 -55.24 25.47
CA ARG A 29 -46.92 -55.11 24.03
C ARG A 29 -47.86 -56.02 23.25
N ARG A 30 -48.43 -55.52 22.16
CA ARG A 30 -49.16 -56.33 21.19
C ARG A 30 -48.18 -56.74 20.10
N GLN A 31 -48.07 -58.04 19.81
CA GLN A 31 -47.29 -58.50 18.66
C GLN A 31 -47.87 -57.91 17.37
N SER A 32 -47.00 -57.51 16.47
CA SER A 32 -47.35 -56.93 15.17
C SER A 32 -46.59 -57.71 14.12
N ASP A 33 -47.28 -58.23 13.11
CA ASP A 33 -46.72 -59.05 12.02
C ASP A 33 -45.86 -58.26 11.02
N ASN A 34 -45.35 -57.09 11.40
CA ASN A 34 -44.67 -56.17 10.49
C ASN A 34 -43.27 -55.86 11.02
N GLU A 35 -42.27 -56.51 10.44
CA GLU A 35 -40.86 -56.51 10.89
C GLU A 35 -40.23 -55.11 10.92
N ASN A 36 -40.75 -54.15 10.13
CA ASN A 36 -40.21 -52.79 10.04
C ASN A 36 -40.78 -51.79 11.06
N LYS A 37 -41.66 -52.21 11.97
CA LYS A 37 -42.30 -51.28 12.92
C LYS A 37 -41.44 -51.09 14.16
N LYS A 38 -40.75 -49.93 14.26
CA LYS A 38 -40.04 -49.54 15.49
C LYS A 38 -41.00 -49.57 16.68
N ASN A 39 -40.67 -50.42 17.66
CA ASN A 39 -41.46 -50.56 18.88
C ASN A 39 -41.46 -49.24 19.65
N ARG A 40 -42.64 -48.83 20.14
CA ARG A 40 -42.72 -47.70 21.08
C ARG A 40 -42.11 -48.17 22.39
N GLU A 41 -41.08 -47.47 22.85
CA GLU A 41 -40.39 -47.78 24.12
C GLU A 41 -41.01 -47.04 25.30
N SER A 42 -41.81 -46.01 25.06
CA SER A 42 -42.35 -45.14 26.11
C SER A 42 -43.71 -44.56 25.71
N SER A 43 -44.56 -44.41 26.72
CA SER A 43 -45.84 -43.70 26.64
C SER A 43 -45.75 -42.40 27.43
N PHE A 44 -46.53 -41.40 27.04
CA PHE A 44 -46.52 -40.07 27.64
C PHE A 44 -47.92 -39.67 28.08
N HIS A 45 -48.03 -39.21 29.33
CA HIS A 45 -49.24 -38.65 29.91
C HIS A 45 -49.12 -37.14 29.99
N TYR A 46 -50.19 -36.42 29.63
CA TYR A 46 -50.22 -34.98 29.55
C TYR A 46 -51.11 -34.42 30.66
N PHE A 47 -50.68 -33.34 31.29
CA PHE A 47 -51.39 -32.70 32.38
C PHE A 47 -51.62 -31.21 32.10
N ALA A 48 -52.73 -30.68 32.57
CA ALA A 48 -53.00 -29.25 32.58
C ALA A 48 -53.13 -28.77 34.03
N MET A 49 -52.63 -27.58 34.33
CA MET A 49 -52.75 -26.97 35.66
C MET A 49 -54.13 -26.32 35.81
N LYS A 50 -54.86 -26.69 36.86
CA LYS A 50 -56.04 -25.97 37.34
C LYS A 50 -55.75 -25.50 38.76
N ASN A 51 -55.56 -24.18 38.93
CA ASN A 51 -55.03 -23.60 40.17
C ASN A 51 -53.65 -24.21 40.52
N THR A 52 -53.61 -25.08 41.53
CA THR A 52 -52.41 -25.78 42.02
C THR A 52 -52.39 -27.27 41.67
N GLU A 53 -53.46 -27.81 41.09
CA GLU A 53 -53.58 -29.25 40.81
C GLU A 53 -53.30 -29.58 39.34
N LYS A 54 -52.64 -30.73 39.13
CA LYS A 54 -52.40 -31.31 37.80
C LYS A 54 -53.58 -32.21 37.42
N ILE A 55 -54.32 -31.81 36.38
CA ILE A 55 -55.42 -32.60 35.82
C ILE A 55 -54.93 -33.31 34.57
N LYS A 56 -55.17 -34.63 34.49
CA LYS A 56 -54.82 -35.44 33.31
C LYS A 56 -55.69 -35.04 32.11
N VAL A 57 -55.05 -34.73 30.99
CA VAL A 57 -55.71 -34.33 29.74
C VAL A 57 -55.29 -35.18 28.56
N ARG A 58 -56.09 -35.18 27.50
CA ARG A 58 -55.71 -35.78 26.21
C ARG A 58 -54.66 -34.92 25.52
N ARG A 59 -53.83 -35.54 24.69
CA ARG A 59 -52.78 -34.85 23.92
C ARG A 59 -53.31 -33.69 23.08
N GLU A 60 -54.47 -33.86 22.45
CA GLU A 60 -55.13 -32.83 21.64
C GLU A 60 -55.54 -31.63 22.49
N ALA A 61 -56.14 -31.88 23.66
CA ALA A 61 -56.48 -30.83 24.61
C ALA A 61 -55.22 -30.09 25.11
N PHE A 62 -54.13 -30.81 25.39
CA PHE A 62 -52.85 -30.20 25.76
C PHE A 62 -52.29 -29.30 24.64
N SER A 63 -52.38 -29.76 23.39
CA SER A 63 -51.94 -28.98 22.21
C SER A 63 -52.72 -27.67 22.05
N ILE A 64 -54.03 -27.70 22.28
CA ILE A 64 -54.91 -26.52 22.20
C ILE A 64 -54.68 -25.58 23.40
N LEU A 65 -54.73 -26.10 24.63
CA LEU A 65 -54.59 -25.32 25.87
C LEU A 65 -53.28 -24.54 25.94
N TYR A 66 -52.18 -25.18 25.51
CA TYR A 66 -50.85 -24.61 25.54
C TYR A 66 -50.41 -24.03 24.19
N ALA A 67 -51.29 -24.01 23.17
CA ALA A 67 -51.00 -23.52 21.83
C ALA A 67 -49.73 -24.13 21.20
N VAL A 68 -49.47 -25.42 21.42
CA VAL A 68 -48.26 -26.13 20.97
C VAL A 68 -48.59 -27.07 19.81
N LYS A 69 -47.87 -26.96 18.68
CA LYS A 69 -48.04 -27.86 17.53
C LYS A 69 -47.49 -29.27 17.80
N ASN A 70 -48.02 -30.28 17.10
CA ASN A 70 -47.61 -31.68 17.23
C ASN A 70 -46.10 -31.94 17.06
N LYS A 71 -45.43 -31.23 16.15
CA LYS A 71 -43.97 -31.35 15.96
C LYS A 71 -43.18 -30.89 17.19
N HIS A 72 -43.68 -29.88 17.89
CA HIS A 72 -43.06 -29.37 19.10
C HIS A 72 -43.29 -30.33 20.27
N LEU A 73 -44.50 -30.89 20.43
CA LEU A 73 -44.76 -31.96 21.41
C LEU A 73 -43.84 -33.16 21.22
N PHE A 74 -43.65 -33.61 19.98
CA PHE A 74 -42.73 -34.71 19.67
C PHE A 74 -41.28 -34.40 20.07
N ARG A 75 -40.86 -33.14 19.92
CA ARG A 75 -39.53 -32.69 20.35
C ARG A 75 -39.40 -32.71 21.87
N LEU A 76 -40.43 -32.27 22.62
CA LEU A 76 -40.44 -32.27 24.08
C LEU A 76 -40.39 -33.70 24.64
N THR A 77 -41.20 -34.62 24.09
CA THR A 77 -41.17 -36.02 24.51
C THR A 77 -39.82 -36.68 24.22
N ARG A 78 -39.16 -36.31 23.11
CA ARG A 78 -37.79 -36.76 22.83
C ARG A 78 -36.77 -36.23 23.84
N PHE A 79 -36.87 -34.95 24.24
CA PHE A 79 -35.98 -34.37 25.25
C PHE A 79 -36.15 -35.03 26.63
N ILE A 80 -37.38 -35.34 27.02
CA ILE A 80 -37.68 -36.11 28.25
C ILE A 80 -37.05 -37.51 28.19
N THR A 81 -37.08 -38.18 27.04
CA THR A 81 -36.47 -39.51 26.87
C THR A 81 -34.95 -39.47 26.91
N GLU A 82 -34.32 -38.49 26.26
CA GLU A 82 -32.86 -38.37 26.12
C GLU A 82 -32.17 -37.67 27.30
N GLY A 83 -32.92 -37.06 28.23
CA GLY A 83 -32.36 -36.36 29.39
C GLY A 83 -31.56 -35.08 29.04
N LYS A 84 -31.82 -34.46 27.89
CA LYS A 84 -31.04 -33.31 27.38
C LYS A 84 -31.80 -31.98 27.51
N PRO A 85 -31.22 -30.93 28.13
CA PRO A 85 -31.72 -29.54 28.04
C PRO A 85 -30.84 -28.69 27.09
N PRO A 86 -31.12 -27.38 26.94
CA PRO A 86 -32.12 -26.73 26.10
C PRO A 86 -31.67 -26.56 24.62
N ASP A 87 -32.39 -25.75 23.82
CA ASP A 87 -32.08 -25.44 22.42
C ASP A 87 -30.62 -24.96 22.22
N GLN A 88 -29.84 -25.68 21.40
CA GLN A 88 -28.42 -25.42 21.12
C GLN A 88 -28.17 -24.64 19.82
N ARG A 89 -29.24 -24.16 19.15
CA ARG A 89 -29.11 -23.37 17.92
C ARG A 89 -28.24 -22.13 18.16
N GLY A 90 -27.33 -21.86 17.23
CA GLY A 90 -26.46 -20.69 17.26
C GLY A 90 -25.30 -20.78 18.27
N LYS A 91 -25.19 -21.85 19.06
CA LYS A 91 -24.13 -22.05 20.07
C LYS A 91 -23.01 -22.99 19.62
N HIS A 92 -22.87 -23.21 18.32
CA HIS A 92 -21.80 -24.07 17.79
C HIS A 92 -20.44 -23.37 17.92
N ARG A 93 -19.51 -23.99 18.67
CA ARG A 93 -18.10 -23.58 18.75
C ARG A 93 -17.26 -24.04 17.56
N ASN A 94 -17.83 -24.86 16.67
CA ASN A 94 -17.18 -25.37 15.47
C ASN A 94 -17.20 -24.31 14.35
N ARG A 95 -16.42 -23.23 14.51
CA ARG A 95 -16.08 -22.34 13.39
C ARG A 95 -14.71 -22.75 12.88
N GLY A 96 -14.66 -23.71 11.94
CA GLY A 96 -13.41 -24.23 11.36
C GLY A 96 -12.53 -23.20 10.62
N ASN A 97 -12.98 -21.94 10.51
CA ASN A 97 -12.27 -20.86 9.82
C ASN A 97 -11.63 -19.83 10.78
N ILE A 98 -11.59 -20.11 12.09
CA ILE A 98 -10.88 -19.24 13.03
C ILE A 98 -9.38 -19.58 12.93
N LEU A 99 -8.59 -18.59 12.51
CA LEU A 99 -7.13 -18.70 12.47
C LEU A 99 -6.60 -19.04 13.89
N PRO A 100 -5.58 -19.91 14.02
CA PRO A 100 -4.93 -20.14 15.31
C PRO A 100 -4.41 -18.84 15.90
N ASN A 101 -4.45 -18.71 17.24
CA ASN A 101 -3.97 -17.49 17.91
C ASN A 101 -2.48 -17.24 17.62
N GLU A 102 -1.69 -18.31 17.46
CA GLU A 102 -0.27 -18.24 17.13
C GLU A 102 -0.04 -17.57 15.77
N ALA A 103 -0.92 -17.85 14.79
CA ALA A 103 -0.83 -17.23 13.46
C ALA A 103 -1.12 -15.72 13.52
N ASN A 104 -2.03 -15.28 14.41
CA ASN A 104 -2.28 -13.84 14.61
C ASN A 104 -1.08 -13.13 15.26
N VAL A 105 -0.42 -13.77 16.22
CA VAL A 105 0.79 -13.24 16.84
C VAL A 105 1.92 -13.10 15.82
N ALA A 106 2.10 -14.10 14.95
CA ALA A 106 3.08 -14.05 13.87
C ALA A 106 2.81 -12.91 12.88
N ILE A 107 1.54 -12.66 12.54
CA ILE A 107 1.15 -11.53 11.67
C ILE A 107 1.47 -10.20 12.34
N ASP A 108 1.15 -10.01 13.63
CA ASP A 108 1.45 -8.78 14.36
C ASP A 108 2.97 -8.51 14.45
N GLN A 109 3.75 -9.52 14.83
CA GLN A 109 5.21 -9.43 14.90
C GLN A 109 5.82 -9.09 13.54
N HIS A 110 5.33 -9.72 12.47
CA HIS A 110 5.78 -9.43 11.12
C HIS A 110 5.49 -8.00 10.69
N ILE A 111 4.29 -7.48 10.95
CA ILE A 111 3.95 -6.09 10.58
C ILE A 111 4.78 -5.08 11.39
N ARG A 112 5.10 -5.37 12.66
CA ARG A 112 5.92 -4.50 13.51
C ARG A 112 7.41 -4.52 13.18
N SER A 113 7.90 -5.53 12.46
CA SER A 113 9.33 -5.61 12.08
C SER A 113 9.72 -4.59 11.01
N PHE A 114 8.75 -4.05 10.27
CA PHE A 114 9.00 -3.06 9.23
C PHE A 114 9.42 -1.71 9.83
N PRO A 115 10.49 -1.07 9.31
CA PRO A 115 10.91 0.23 9.79
C PRO A 115 9.88 1.30 9.41
N LEU A 116 9.58 2.19 10.37
CA LEU A 116 8.62 3.28 10.21
C LEU A 116 9.33 4.63 10.17
N LYS A 117 8.82 5.54 9.33
CA LYS A 117 9.22 6.96 9.30
C LYS A 117 8.14 7.82 9.93
N LEU A 118 8.52 8.71 10.85
CA LEU A 118 7.61 9.67 11.46
C LEU A 118 7.51 10.93 10.58
N SER A 119 6.30 11.49 10.41
CA SER A 119 6.14 12.78 9.73
C SER A 119 6.48 13.95 10.64
N HIS A 120 7.46 14.76 10.24
CA HIS A 120 7.93 15.93 11.01
C HIS A 120 7.02 17.17 10.93
N TYR A 121 6.07 17.20 9.99
CA TYR A 121 5.30 18.42 9.66
C TYR A 121 3.84 18.40 10.13
N SER A 122 3.40 17.36 10.84
CA SER A 122 2.02 17.21 11.30
C SER A 122 1.94 17.26 12.83
N ASN A 123 0.96 17.99 13.37
CA ASN A 123 0.64 18.00 14.81
C ASN A 123 0.13 16.64 15.35
N ARG A 124 0.08 15.61 14.50
CA ARG A 124 -0.21 14.21 14.86
C ARG A 124 0.95 13.35 14.40
N GLU A 125 1.35 12.40 15.23
CA GLU A 125 2.32 11.36 14.87
C GLU A 125 1.71 10.46 13.80
N LEU A 126 2.18 10.58 12.56
CA LEU A 126 1.81 9.67 11.48
C LEU A 126 3.03 8.81 11.15
N TYR A 127 2.81 7.49 11.12
CA TYR A 127 3.83 6.50 10.84
C TYR A 127 3.72 6.03 9.38
N TYR A 128 4.83 6.14 8.66
CA TYR A 128 4.93 5.77 7.25
C TYR A 128 5.83 4.56 7.06
N LEU A 129 5.29 3.51 6.43
CA LEU A 129 6.03 2.42 5.82
C LEU A 129 6.78 2.93 4.58
N GLU A 130 7.80 2.19 4.16
CA GLU A 130 8.59 2.51 2.97
C GLU A 130 7.71 2.54 1.69
N ALA A 131 8.08 3.40 0.74
CA ALA A 131 7.22 3.74 -0.40
C ALA A 131 7.11 2.62 -1.46
N SER A 132 8.09 1.74 -1.54
CA SER A 132 8.06 0.56 -2.42
C SER A 132 7.25 -0.59 -1.83
N LEU A 133 6.94 -0.56 -0.53
CA LEU A 133 6.09 -1.56 0.12
C LEU A 133 4.62 -1.35 -0.22
N ASN A 134 3.89 -2.46 -0.24
CA ASN A 134 2.44 -2.50 -0.18
C ASN A 134 2.01 -3.75 0.59
N VAL A 135 0.73 -3.83 1.00
CA VAL A 135 0.23 -4.94 1.83
C VAL A 135 0.43 -6.31 1.16
N LYS A 136 0.40 -6.37 -0.18
CA LYS A 136 0.64 -7.61 -0.93
C LYS A 136 2.10 -8.05 -0.82
N ILE A 137 3.04 -7.13 -1.02
CA ILE A 137 4.48 -7.39 -0.84
C ILE A 137 4.76 -7.81 0.61
N MET A 138 4.17 -7.12 1.59
CA MET A 138 4.31 -7.50 3.00
C MET A 138 3.81 -8.92 3.28
N PHE A 139 2.71 -9.33 2.64
CA PHE A 139 2.18 -10.70 2.74
C PHE A 139 3.06 -11.74 2.04
N GLU A 140 3.64 -11.39 0.89
CA GLU A 140 4.62 -12.25 0.20
C GLU A 140 5.88 -12.45 1.05
N LEU A 141 6.35 -11.41 1.75
CA LEU A 141 7.43 -11.49 2.73
C LEU A 141 7.03 -12.33 3.94
N PHE A 142 5.82 -12.13 4.48
CA PHE A 142 5.28 -12.95 5.58
C PHE A 142 5.28 -14.44 5.22
N SER A 143 4.87 -14.77 3.99
CA SER A 143 4.83 -16.15 3.49
C SER A 143 6.23 -16.77 3.33
N LYS A 144 7.29 -15.96 3.23
CA LYS A 144 8.69 -16.40 3.19
C LYS A 144 9.26 -16.56 4.59
N ASP A 145 9.00 -15.61 5.49
CA ASP A 145 9.52 -15.59 6.86
C ASP A 145 8.81 -16.60 7.76
N TYR A 146 7.53 -16.89 7.47
CA TYR A 146 6.68 -17.83 8.20
C TYR A 146 6.08 -18.90 7.27
N PRO A 147 6.92 -19.80 6.69
CA PRO A 147 6.46 -20.79 5.72
C PRO A 147 5.39 -21.75 6.26
N GLN A 148 5.37 -22.00 7.58
CA GLN A 148 4.36 -22.81 8.26
C GLN A 148 2.93 -22.25 8.13
N TYR A 149 2.79 -20.95 7.89
CA TYR A 149 1.49 -20.27 7.78
C TYR A 149 1.11 -19.94 6.35
N LYS A 150 1.96 -20.22 5.36
CA LYS A 150 1.74 -19.86 3.94
C LYS A 150 0.42 -20.39 3.36
N ASN A 151 0.03 -21.61 3.74
CA ASN A 151 -1.22 -22.23 3.27
C ASN A 151 -2.38 -22.07 4.26
N VAL A 152 -2.12 -21.49 5.43
CA VAL A 152 -3.09 -21.29 6.51
C VAL A 152 -3.67 -19.87 6.46
N VAL A 153 -2.80 -18.88 6.28
CA VAL A 153 -3.16 -17.46 6.26
C VAL A 153 -3.40 -17.01 4.83
N LYS A 154 -4.63 -16.61 4.53
CA LYS A 154 -4.97 -16.01 3.24
C LYS A 154 -4.63 -14.52 3.22
N TYR A 155 -4.28 -14.01 2.05
CA TYR A 155 -4.01 -12.58 1.83
C TYR A 155 -5.14 -11.68 2.35
N ASP A 156 -6.40 -12.02 2.08
CA ASP A 156 -7.54 -11.20 2.52
C ASP A 156 -7.63 -11.08 4.04
N TYR A 157 -7.26 -12.14 4.77
CA TYR A 157 -7.20 -12.12 6.22
C TYR A 157 -6.06 -11.21 6.70
N TYR A 158 -4.86 -11.41 6.15
CA TYR A 158 -3.69 -10.58 6.47
C TYR A 158 -3.96 -9.08 6.20
N ARG A 159 -4.56 -8.75 5.05
CA ARG A 159 -4.92 -7.38 4.67
C ARG A 159 -5.96 -6.78 5.62
N THR A 160 -6.96 -7.56 6.00
CA THR A 160 -8.00 -7.14 6.95
C THR A 160 -7.39 -6.90 8.33
N TYR A 161 -6.53 -7.80 8.78
CA TYR A 161 -5.77 -7.64 10.02
C TYR A 161 -4.92 -6.37 10.02
N PHE A 162 -4.14 -6.14 8.95
CA PHE A 162 -3.35 -4.91 8.79
C PHE A 162 -4.22 -3.66 8.91
N LYS A 163 -5.33 -3.59 8.15
CA LYS A 163 -6.21 -2.42 8.10
C LYS A 163 -6.89 -2.11 9.43
N HIS A 164 -7.23 -3.12 10.23
CA HIS A 164 -7.94 -2.93 11.49
C HIS A 164 -7.04 -2.71 12.70
N ASN A 165 -5.81 -3.24 12.68
CA ASN A 165 -4.89 -3.17 13.82
C ASN A 165 -3.79 -2.11 13.68
N PHE A 166 -3.52 -1.62 12.47
CA PHE A 166 -2.44 -0.66 12.21
C PHE A 166 -2.93 0.54 11.40
N ASP A 167 -2.61 1.75 11.87
CA ASP A 167 -2.82 3.02 11.14
C ASP A 167 -1.56 3.47 10.39
N TYR A 168 -0.86 2.50 9.78
CA TYR A 168 0.36 2.79 9.00
C TYR A 168 0.01 3.24 7.60
N ARG A 169 0.68 4.30 7.13
CA ARG A 169 0.54 4.80 5.76
C ARG A 169 1.72 4.33 4.92
N PHE A 170 1.53 4.14 3.63
CA PHE A 170 2.66 3.92 2.72
C PHE A 170 3.27 5.26 2.34
N GLY A 171 4.61 5.32 2.36
CA GLY A 171 5.37 6.46 1.88
C GLY A 171 5.04 6.75 0.41
N ARG A 172 5.25 7.99 -0.01
CA ARG A 172 5.20 8.32 -1.42
C ARG A 172 6.56 8.05 -2.04
N PRO A 173 6.63 7.51 -3.28
CA PRO A 173 7.88 7.48 -4.02
C PRO A 173 8.51 8.87 -3.97
N GLN A 174 9.81 8.94 -3.66
CA GLN A 174 10.54 10.19 -3.79
C GLN A 174 10.59 10.54 -5.26
N VAL A 175 9.73 11.45 -5.67
CA VAL A 175 9.84 12.14 -6.95
C VAL A 175 10.59 13.42 -6.64
N ASP A 176 11.58 13.79 -7.45
CA ASP A 176 12.27 15.07 -7.31
C ASP A 176 11.27 16.22 -7.56
N VAL A 177 10.67 16.70 -6.47
CA VAL A 177 9.79 17.86 -6.52
C VAL A 177 10.64 19.11 -6.36
N CYS A 178 10.40 20.11 -7.21
CA CYS A 178 11.03 21.41 -7.04
C CYS A 178 10.65 21.99 -5.66
N SER A 179 11.62 22.23 -4.80
CA SER A 179 11.42 22.76 -3.45
C SER A 179 10.68 24.09 -3.44
N VAL A 180 10.91 24.95 -4.43
CA VAL A 180 10.18 26.21 -4.60
C VAL A 180 8.71 25.96 -4.95
N CYS A 181 8.43 25.00 -5.84
CA CYS A 181 7.05 24.62 -6.13
C CYS A 181 6.35 24.07 -4.89
N GLU A 182 7.02 23.22 -4.11
CA GLU A 182 6.47 22.63 -2.88
C GLU A 182 6.23 23.67 -1.78
N GLU A 183 7.17 24.60 -1.59
CA GLU A 183 7.02 25.73 -0.67
C GLU A 183 5.82 26.60 -1.04
N LEU A 184 5.71 26.98 -2.31
CA LEU A 184 4.60 27.79 -2.81
C LEU A 184 3.26 27.03 -2.76
N GLU A 185 3.24 25.74 -3.07
CA GLU A 185 2.05 24.89 -2.94
C GLU A 185 1.58 24.81 -1.48
N SER A 186 2.52 24.69 -0.56
CA SER A 186 2.24 24.64 0.88
C SER A 186 1.67 25.98 1.37
N LYS A 187 2.24 27.11 0.91
CA LYS A 187 1.71 28.45 1.18
C LYS A 187 0.29 28.63 0.64
N ILE A 188 0.00 28.13 -0.57
CA ILE A 188 -1.33 28.21 -1.18
C ILE A 188 -2.37 27.41 -0.37
N LYS A 189 -2.00 26.23 0.12
CA LYS A 189 -2.89 25.31 0.85
C LYS A 189 -3.07 25.66 2.33
N SER A 190 -2.24 26.55 2.89
CA SER A 190 -2.32 26.92 4.29
C SER A 190 -3.66 27.58 4.64
N THR A 191 -4.28 27.13 5.72
CA THR A 191 -5.51 27.74 6.26
C THR A 191 -5.24 29.00 7.08
N SER A 192 -3.99 29.26 7.48
CA SER A 192 -3.61 30.38 8.34
C SER A 192 -3.17 31.64 7.57
N LEU A 193 -2.97 31.54 6.25
CA LEU A 193 -2.49 32.65 5.43
C LEU A 193 -3.64 33.47 4.83
N ASN A 194 -3.48 34.80 4.83
CA ASN A 194 -4.41 35.74 4.21
C ASN A 194 -4.48 35.53 2.68
N ASP A 195 -5.64 35.83 2.09
CA ASP A 195 -5.91 35.62 0.66
C ASP A 195 -4.95 36.38 -0.25
N ASN A 196 -4.49 37.57 0.16
CA ASN A 196 -3.47 38.32 -0.57
C ASN A 196 -2.14 37.57 -0.64
N ALA A 197 -1.69 36.95 0.45
CA ALA A 197 -0.45 36.16 0.47
C ALA A 197 -0.57 34.91 -0.41
N LYS A 198 -1.75 34.28 -0.44
CA LYS A 198 -2.02 33.15 -1.35
C LYS A 198 -1.97 33.58 -2.81
N ARG A 199 -2.55 34.74 -3.17
CA ARG A 199 -2.47 35.28 -4.54
C ARG A 199 -1.04 35.57 -4.98
N VAL A 200 -0.21 36.12 -4.10
CA VAL A 200 1.23 36.33 -4.38
C VAL A 200 1.92 34.99 -4.63
N ALA A 201 1.71 33.98 -3.78
CA ALA A 201 2.31 32.66 -3.96
C ALA A 201 1.86 31.99 -5.28
N VAL A 202 0.60 32.15 -5.68
CA VAL A 202 0.10 31.68 -6.99
C VAL A 202 0.81 32.40 -8.14
N ALA A 203 0.96 33.73 -8.07
CA ALA A 203 1.64 34.51 -9.10
C ALA A 203 3.12 34.14 -9.22
N GLU A 204 3.82 34.00 -8.08
CA GLU A 204 5.21 33.54 -8.02
C GLU A 204 5.36 32.15 -8.64
N LYS A 205 4.46 31.22 -8.30
CA LYS A 205 4.45 29.87 -8.86
C LYS A 205 4.23 29.90 -10.36
N MET A 206 3.31 30.72 -10.86
CA MET A 206 3.05 30.86 -12.28
C MET A 206 4.28 31.40 -13.02
N VAL A 207 4.96 32.42 -12.47
CA VAL A 207 6.20 32.96 -13.05
C VAL A 207 7.30 31.90 -13.05
N HIS A 208 7.45 31.16 -11.95
CA HIS A 208 8.43 30.08 -11.82
C HIS A 208 8.22 28.99 -12.89
N VAL A 209 6.99 28.51 -13.04
CA VAL A 209 6.64 27.50 -14.06
C VAL A 209 6.81 28.05 -15.47
N LYS A 210 6.44 29.31 -15.73
CA LYS A 210 6.67 29.95 -17.05
C LYS A 210 8.16 30.05 -17.38
N ARG A 211 9.01 30.40 -16.40
CA ARG A 211 10.47 30.39 -16.59
C ARG A 211 10.95 28.99 -16.97
N ALA A 212 10.50 27.95 -16.28
CA ALA A 212 10.84 26.56 -16.62
C ALA A 212 10.43 26.13 -18.01
N LYS A 213 9.23 26.51 -18.44
CA LYS A 213 8.80 26.25 -19.82
C LYS A 213 9.74 26.89 -20.84
N LYS A 214 10.35 28.05 -20.56
CA LYS A 214 11.30 28.68 -21.50
C LYS A 214 12.54 27.81 -21.75
N PHE A 215 13.08 27.14 -20.73
CA PHE A 215 14.21 26.23 -20.89
C PHE A 215 13.83 25.02 -21.77
N TYR A 216 12.71 24.36 -21.46
CA TYR A 216 12.24 23.22 -22.25
C TYR A 216 11.81 23.60 -23.67
N ASN A 217 11.24 24.80 -23.87
CA ASN A 217 10.94 25.31 -25.20
C ASN A 217 12.22 25.53 -26.01
N LYS A 218 13.26 26.11 -25.39
CA LYS A 218 14.56 26.27 -26.06
C LYS A 218 15.17 24.92 -26.45
N GLN A 219 15.07 23.92 -25.58
CA GLN A 219 15.52 22.56 -25.90
C GLN A 219 14.78 21.97 -27.11
N LYS A 220 13.46 22.19 -27.21
CA LYS A 220 12.66 21.79 -28.38
C LYS A 220 13.03 22.56 -29.65
N GLU A 221 13.26 23.86 -29.55
CA GLU A 221 13.72 24.70 -30.67
C GLU A 221 15.07 24.24 -31.21
N ILE A 222 16.01 23.90 -30.32
CA ILE A 222 17.31 23.36 -30.72
C ILE A 222 17.16 21.95 -31.32
N LEU A 223 16.30 21.10 -30.77
CA LEU A 223 16.02 19.79 -31.35
C LEU A 223 15.49 19.91 -32.80
N THR A 224 14.59 20.86 -33.06
CA THR A 224 14.14 21.12 -34.44
C THR A 224 15.28 21.59 -35.33
N LEU A 225 16.15 22.46 -34.83
CA LEU A 225 17.33 22.92 -35.59
C LEU A 225 18.33 21.78 -35.88
N CYS A 226 18.54 20.85 -34.95
CA CYS A 226 19.40 19.69 -35.15
C CYS A 226 18.88 18.73 -36.22
N ASN A 227 17.56 18.67 -36.43
CA ASN A 227 16.94 17.86 -37.48
C ASN A 227 17.01 18.56 -38.84
N ASP A 228 16.92 19.89 -38.87
CA ASP A 228 16.97 20.68 -40.10
C ASP A 228 18.41 20.88 -40.61
N LYS A 229 19.40 20.86 -39.72
CA LYS A 229 20.81 21.15 -40.02
C LYS A 229 21.76 20.03 -39.61
N ASP A 230 22.59 19.60 -40.56
CA ASP A 230 23.56 18.54 -40.33
C ASP A 230 24.76 18.98 -39.47
N ASP A 231 25.06 20.26 -39.40
CA ASP A 231 26.20 20.84 -38.69
C ASP A 231 25.89 21.25 -37.23
N VAL A 232 24.64 21.13 -36.79
CA VAL A 232 24.21 21.45 -35.42
C VAL A 232 23.96 20.17 -34.62
N GLY A 233 24.57 20.08 -33.45
CA GLY A 233 24.38 18.99 -32.48
C GLY A 233 23.85 19.51 -31.15
N ALA A 234 23.17 18.65 -30.39
CA ALA A 234 22.72 19.00 -29.05
C ALA A 234 22.79 17.82 -28.09
N ILE A 235 23.33 18.06 -26.90
CA ILE A 235 23.43 17.07 -25.82
C ILE A 235 22.80 17.56 -24.55
N VAL A 236 22.24 16.61 -23.81
CA VAL A 236 21.71 16.79 -22.47
C VAL A 236 22.45 15.83 -21.56
N PHE A 237 22.92 16.29 -20.42
CA PHE A 237 23.59 15.39 -19.50
C PHE A 237 23.16 15.64 -18.05
N ASP A 238 23.17 14.56 -17.27
CA ASP A 238 22.87 14.60 -15.85
C ASP A 238 23.51 13.42 -15.11
N TYR A 239 23.74 13.60 -13.81
CA TYR A 239 24.06 12.47 -12.93
C TYR A 239 22.77 11.84 -12.43
N MET A 240 22.68 10.51 -12.53
CA MET A 240 21.61 9.79 -11.85
C MET A 240 21.81 9.86 -10.33
N GLN A 241 20.74 9.57 -9.59
CA GLN A 241 20.85 9.30 -8.16
C GLN A 241 21.89 8.21 -7.93
N ASN A 242 22.87 8.51 -7.08
CA ASN A 242 23.95 7.57 -6.86
C ASN A 242 23.44 6.25 -6.29
N LEU A 243 23.99 5.15 -6.78
CA LEU A 243 23.52 3.82 -6.46
C LEU A 243 24.40 3.21 -5.36
N PRO A 244 23.86 2.88 -4.18
CA PRO A 244 24.65 2.23 -3.13
C PRO A 244 24.91 0.76 -3.50
N LEU A 245 26.17 0.35 -3.43
CA LEU A 245 26.61 -1.03 -3.63
C LEU A 245 27.30 -1.58 -2.37
N PRO A 246 27.06 -2.85 -2.00
CA PRO A 246 25.99 -3.73 -2.51
C PRO A 246 24.60 -3.33 -1.99
N LYS A 247 23.55 -3.61 -2.78
CA LYS A 247 22.16 -3.40 -2.36
C LYS A 247 21.67 -4.56 -1.49
N ILE A 248 22.02 -4.54 -0.21
CA ILE A 248 21.62 -5.56 0.77
C ILE A 248 20.47 -5.00 1.65
N PRO A 249 19.33 -5.70 1.75
CA PRO A 249 18.17 -5.25 2.53
C PRO A 249 18.32 -5.60 4.03
N VAL A 250 19.42 -5.20 4.66
CA VAL A 250 19.68 -5.41 6.10
C VAL A 250 19.78 -4.05 6.79
N GLN A 251 19.08 -3.87 7.93
CA GLN A 251 19.04 -2.59 8.66
C GLN A 251 20.41 -2.14 9.18
N GLU A 252 21.28 -3.08 9.56
CA GLU A 252 22.65 -2.80 10.03
C GLU A 252 23.48 -2.05 8.97
N MET A 253 23.19 -2.26 7.68
CA MET A 253 23.85 -1.58 6.58
C MET A 253 23.54 -0.08 6.51
N PHE A 254 22.56 0.42 7.27
CA PHE A 254 22.31 1.86 7.41
C PHE A 254 23.44 2.57 8.18
N TYR A 255 24.12 1.84 9.07
CA TYR A 255 25.22 2.36 9.89
C TYR A 255 26.60 2.17 9.25
N LEU A 256 26.68 1.48 8.11
CA LEU A 256 27.92 1.22 7.38
C LEU A 256 28.03 2.10 6.13
N ARG A 257 29.26 2.56 5.84
CA ARG A 257 29.54 3.32 4.61
C ARG A 257 29.46 2.39 3.41
N LYS A 258 28.42 2.56 2.60
CA LYS A 258 28.25 1.85 1.32
C LYS A 258 29.15 2.46 0.26
N LEU A 259 29.61 1.64 -0.68
CA LEU A 259 30.31 2.12 -1.86
C LEU A 259 29.29 2.80 -2.79
N TRP A 260 29.62 4.00 -3.26
CA TRP A 260 28.77 4.73 -4.18
C TRP A 260 29.16 4.40 -5.63
N LEU A 261 28.20 3.92 -6.42
CA LEU A 261 28.32 3.85 -7.87
C LEU A 261 27.73 5.13 -8.47
N TYR A 262 28.55 5.82 -9.25
CA TYR A 262 28.17 7.01 -9.99
C TYR A 262 27.79 6.61 -11.41
N VAL A 263 26.67 7.17 -11.88
CA VAL A 263 26.16 6.95 -13.23
C VAL A 263 25.94 8.32 -13.86
N PHE A 264 26.75 8.65 -14.86
CA PHE A 264 26.64 9.88 -15.64
C PHE A 264 25.98 9.56 -16.98
N CYS A 265 24.87 10.23 -17.25
CA CYS A 265 24.07 10.02 -18.44
C CYS A 265 24.29 11.19 -19.41
N VAL A 266 24.60 10.89 -20.66
CA VAL A 266 24.65 11.87 -21.75
C VAL A 266 23.74 11.40 -22.87
N HIS A 267 22.72 12.20 -23.16
CA HIS A 267 21.76 11.96 -24.23
C HIS A 267 22.08 12.88 -25.40
N ASP A 268 22.35 12.28 -26.57
CA ASP A 268 22.46 13.01 -27.84
C ASP A 268 21.06 13.19 -28.43
N LEU A 269 20.63 14.45 -28.53
CA LEU A 269 19.31 14.80 -29.03
C LEU A 269 19.16 14.57 -30.54
N LYS A 270 20.27 14.58 -31.29
CA LYS A 270 20.25 14.44 -32.75
C LYS A 270 20.16 12.98 -33.17
N THR A 271 21.00 12.13 -32.60
CA THR A 271 20.97 10.68 -32.88
C THR A 271 19.91 9.94 -32.05
N ASN A 272 19.39 10.58 -31.01
CA ASN A 272 18.49 9.99 -30.02
C ASN A 272 19.13 8.80 -29.28
N GLU A 273 20.46 8.81 -29.15
CA GLU A 273 21.24 7.82 -28.40
C GLU A 273 21.53 8.31 -26.98
N THR A 274 21.54 7.38 -26.03
CA THR A 274 21.89 7.66 -24.63
C THR A 274 23.12 6.87 -24.23
N HIS A 275 24.13 7.57 -23.72
CA HIS A 275 25.38 6.98 -23.23
C HIS A 275 25.44 7.06 -21.71
N PHE A 276 25.68 5.92 -21.09
CA PHE A 276 25.88 5.80 -19.64
C PHE A 276 27.35 5.57 -19.34
N TYR A 277 27.93 6.43 -18.52
CA TYR A 277 29.28 6.28 -17.98
C TYR A 277 29.16 5.91 -16.50
N THR A 278 29.58 4.70 -16.16
CA THR A 278 29.49 4.16 -14.80
C THR A 278 30.88 3.97 -14.20
N TYR A 279 31.07 4.46 -12.99
CA TYR A 279 32.31 4.32 -12.24
C TYR A 279 32.00 4.40 -10.74
N HIS A 280 32.84 3.80 -9.90
CA HIS A 280 32.61 3.81 -8.45
C HIS A 280 33.47 4.85 -7.72
N GLU A 281 33.09 5.21 -6.48
CA GLU A 281 33.80 6.21 -5.64
C GLU A 281 35.30 5.93 -5.42
N GLY A 282 35.72 4.68 -5.62
CA GLY A 282 37.12 4.28 -5.53
C GLY A 282 37.94 4.56 -6.79
N GLU A 283 37.30 4.74 -7.95
CA GLU A 283 37.96 5.06 -9.21
C GLU A 283 38.10 6.57 -9.39
N ALA A 284 37.02 7.31 -9.17
CA ALA A 284 36.98 8.76 -9.33
C ALA A 284 35.92 9.40 -8.43
N LYS A 285 36.02 10.71 -8.27
CA LYS A 285 35.03 11.50 -7.55
C LYS A 285 33.90 11.91 -8.51
N ARG A 286 32.94 12.66 -8.00
CA ARG A 286 31.79 13.15 -8.77
C ARG A 286 31.87 14.68 -8.96
N GLY A 287 33.07 15.18 -9.27
CA GLY A 287 33.40 16.58 -9.35
C GLY A 287 33.27 17.15 -10.77
N PRO A 288 33.69 18.42 -10.96
CA PRO A 288 33.60 19.07 -12.25
C PRO A 288 34.63 18.56 -13.26
N ASP A 289 35.77 18.04 -12.79
CA ASP A 289 36.81 17.48 -13.65
C ASP A 289 36.31 16.19 -14.32
N GLU A 290 35.67 15.30 -13.57
CA GLU A 290 35.06 14.09 -14.12
C GLU A 290 33.94 14.41 -15.11
N VAL A 291 33.11 15.43 -14.83
CA VAL A 291 32.12 15.91 -15.81
C VAL A 291 32.80 16.34 -17.12
N CYS A 292 33.87 17.13 -17.04
CA CYS A 292 34.59 17.60 -18.21
C CYS A 292 35.21 16.44 -18.99
N SER A 293 35.84 15.47 -18.31
CA SER A 293 36.42 14.28 -18.95
C SER A 293 35.37 13.43 -19.66
N LEU A 294 34.23 13.16 -19.02
CA LEU A 294 33.16 12.36 -19.60
C LEU A 294 32.46 13.06 -20.77
N LEU A 295 32.27 14.39 -20.67
CA LEU A 295 31.79 15.20 -21.79
C LEU A 295 32.77 15.20 -22.94
N TRP A 296 34.07 15.32 -22.66
CA TRP A 296 35.10 15.26 -23.69
C TRP A 296 35.10 13.91 -24.41
N MET A 297 34.97 12.80 -23.68
CA MET A 297 34.83 11.46 -24.26
C MET A 297 33.62 11.35 -25.20
N MET A 298 32.49 11.96 -24.83
CA MET A 298 31.31 12.02 -25.70
C MET A 298 31.58 12.89 -26.94
N ILE A 299 32.14 14.09 -26.76
CA ILE A 299 32.46 15.02 -27.84
C ILE A 299 33.41 14.40 -28.86
N GLN A 300 34.39 13.60 -28.42
CA GLN A 300 35.30 12.90 -29.32
C GLN A 300 34.59 11.86 -30.20
N LYS A 301 33.51 11.24 -29.70
CA LYS A 301 32.70 10.27 -30.45
C LYS A 301 31.70 10.91 -31.43
N MET A 302 31.37 12.19 -31.24
CA MET A 302 30.44 12.90 -32.13
C MET A 302 30.95 13.04 -33.56
N ASP A 303 30.02 13.04 -34.52
CA ASP A 303 30.30 13.25 -35.94
C ASP A 303 31.17 14.52 -36.15
N PRO A 304 32.33 14.41 -36.83
CA PRO A 304 33.17 15.56 -37.17
C PRO A 304 32.48 16.67 -37.97
N LYS A 305 31.34 16.40 -38.62
CA LYS A 305 30.57 17.41 -39.36
C LYS A 305 29.91 18.45 -38.45
N ILE A 306 29.70 18.14 -37.17
CA ILE A 306 29.06 19.04 -36.21
C ILE A 306 30.02 20.18 -35.89
N LYS A 307 29.60 21.42 -36.20
CA LYS A 307 30.35 22.65 -35.94
C LYS A 307 29.74 23.48 -34.80
N GLU A 308 28.43 23.36 -34.59
CA GLU A 308 27.69 24.05 -33.53
C GLU A 308 27.17 23.04 -32.51
N LEU A 309 27.53 23.21 -31.24
CA LEU A 309 27.10 22.31 -30.16
C LEU A 309 26.31 23.04 -29.08
N HIS A 310 25.08 22.58 -28.84
CA HIS A 310 24.24 23.02 -27.74
C HIS A 310 24.28 22.01 -26.59
N VAL A 311 24.68 22.47 -25.42
CA VAL A 311 24.82 21.62 -24.24
C VAL A 311 23.85 22.06 -23.16
N PHE A 312 22.99 21.14 -22.74
CA PHE A 312 22.00 21.35 -21.68
C PHE A 312 22.42 20.58 -20.43
N SER A 313 22.47 21.28 -19.29
CA SER A 313 22.80 20.67 -18.00
C SER A 313 22.02 21.31 -16.86
N ASP A 314 21.99 20.63 -15.71
CA ASP A 314 21.49 21.20 -14.47
C ASP A 314 22.39 22.37 -13.99
N ALA A 315 21.98 23.02 -12.90
CA ALA A 315 22.74 24.14 -12.33
C ALA A 315 23.52 23.78 -11.06
N CYS A 316 23.90 22.51 -10.87
CA CYS A 316 24.64 22.05 -9.70
C CYS A 316 25.99 22.75 -9.60
N GLY A 317 26.21 23.55 -8.55
CA GLY A 317 27.43 24.35 -8.38
C GLY A 317 28.71 23.52 -8.30
N GLY A 318 28.65 22.38 -7.62
CA GLY A 318 29.80 21.49 -7.46
C GLY A 318 30.19 20.71 -8.71
N GLN A 319 29.38 20.73 -9.76
CA GLN A 319 29.55 19.86 -10.94
C GLN A 319 29.50 20.67 -12.23
N ASN A 320 28.42 21.40 -12.43
CA ASN A 320 28.11 22.04 -13.71
C ASN A 320 28.29 23.55 -13.62
N ARG A 321 27.78 24.22 -12.57
CA ARG A 321 27.88 25.68 -12.44
C ARG A 321 29.19 26.12 -11.78
N ASN A 322 30.30 25.94 -12.49
CA ASN A 322 31.64 26.36 -12.09
C ASN A 322 32.49 26.83 -13.29
N ASN A 323 33.66 27.38 -12.98
CA ASN A 323 34.61 27.88 -13.97
C ASN A 323 35.29 26.75 -14.75
N THR A 324 35.41 25.54 -14.19
CA THR A 324 36.01 24.39 -14.86
C THR A 324 35.22 24.03 -16.12
N LEU A 325 33.90 23.90 -16.01
CA LEU A 325 33.06 23.56 -17.16
C LEU A 325 33.06 24.68 -18.21
N ILE A 326 33.12 25.96 -17.79
CA ILE A 326 33.27 27.10 -18.71
C ILE A 326 34.60 27.02 -19.48
N ARG A 327 35.71 26.72 -18.79
CA ARG A 327 37.02 26.53 -19.42
C ARG A 327 37.01 25.35 -20.38
N CYS A 328 36.36 24.24 -20.01
CA CYS A 328 36.19 23.09 -20.89
C CYS A 328 35.45 23.48 -22.18
N SER A 329 34.37 24.28 -22.08
CA SER A 329 33.66 24.80 -23.26
C SER A 329 34.57 25.63 -24.18
N THR A 330 35.42 26.49 -23.62
CA THR A 330 36.38 27.27 -24.43
C THR A 330 37.42 26.40 -25.12
N ILE A 331 37.86 25.31 -24.49
CA ILE A 331 38.77 24.33 -25.14
C ILE A 331 38.06 23.65 -26.30
N CYS A 332 36.79 23.25 -26.12
CA CYS A 332 36.01 22.58 -27.17
C CYS A 332 35.84 23.45 -28.43
N LEU A 333 35.73 24.77 -28.27
CA LEU A 333 35.71 25.73 -29.38
C LEU A 333 37.06 25.86 -30.09
N ALA A 334 38.14 25.89 -29.31
CA ALA A 334 39.47 25.98 -29.88
C ALA A 334 39.75 24.77 -30.77
N THR A 335 39.28 23.58 -30.37
CA THR A 335 39.61 22.30 -31.00
C THR A 335 38.64 21.81 -32.07
N LYS A 336 37.32 21.87 -31.84
CA LYS A 336 36.33 21.13 -32.66
C LYS A 336 35.17 21.99 -33.17
N PHE A 337 34.65 22.90 -32.37
CA PHE A 337 33.41 23.63 -32.68
C PHE A 337 33.66 25.10 -33.02
N THR A 338 32.82 25.68 -33.89
CA THR A 338 32.79 27.14 -34.15
C THR A 338 31.91 27.87 -33.15
N GLU A 339 30.86 27.20 -32.67
CA GLU A 339 29.93 27.72 -31.67
C GLU A 339 29.64 26.65 -30.61
N PHE A 340 29.66 27.07 -29.35
CA PHE A 340 29.37 26.23 -28.20
C PHE A 340 28.44 27.00 -27.27
N THR A 341 27.21 26.50 -27.13
CA THR A 341 26.21 27.12 -26.27
C THR A 341 25.93 26.24 -25.07
N LEU A 342 26.25 26.74 -23.89
CA LEU A 342 25.97 26.06 -22.63
C LEU A 342 24.74 26.66 -21.96
N SER A 343 23.65 25.89 -21.93
CA SER A 343 22.38 26.28 -21.34
C SER A 343 22.16 25.61 -19.99
N ARG A 344 21.94 26.42 -18.95
CA ARG A 344 21.63 25.95 -17.59
C ARG A 344 20.42 26.69 -17.02
N PRO A 345 19.63 26.06 -16.14
CA PRO A 345 18.61 26.77 -15.37
C PRO A 345 19.24 27.79 -14.41
N ALA A 346 18.56 28.89 -14.11
CA ALA A 346 19.01 29.83 -13.07
C ALA A 346 18.75 29.29 -11.65
N ARG A 347 19.44 29.93 -10.69
CA ARG A 347 19.52 29.49 -9.28
C ARG A 347 18.14 29.39 -8.62
N ARG A 348 18.00 28.50 -7.63
CA ARG A 348 16.79 28.28 -6.82
C ARG A 348 15.56 27.87 -7.66
N GLY A 349 15.72 26.85 -8.50
CA GLY A 349 14.64 26.35 -9.35
C GLY A 349 14.10 27.35 -10.38
N ALA A 350 14.67 28.55 -10.50
CA ALA A 350 14.29 29.47 -11.55
C ALA A 350 14.91 28.98 -12.86
N TRP A 351 14.24 28.10 -13.57
CA TRP A 351 14.69 27.53 -14.85
C TRP A 351 14.71 28.54 -16.01
N SER A 352 15.31 29.72 -15.86
CA SER A 352 15.67 30.55 -17.00
C SER A 352 16.99 30.04 -17.56
N ALA A 353 17.01 29.62 -18.82
CA ALA A 353 18.24 29.35 -19.55
C ALA A 353 19.10 30.62 -19.51
N ILE A 354 20.28 30.56 -18.90
CA ILE A 354 21.35 31.52 -19.18
C ILE A 354 22.22 30.82 -20.22
N PRO A 355 21.95 31.02 -21.53
CA PRO A 355 22.86 30.53 -22.55
C PRO A 355 24.17 31.31 -22.40
N LEU A 356 25.25 30.58 -22.13
CA LEU A 356 26.60 31.07 -22.34
C LEU A 356 27.00 30.57 -23.72
N THR A 357 26.76 31.41 -24.72
CA THR A 357 27.19 31.17 -26.09
C THR A 357 28.59 31.71 -26.25
N PHE A 358 29.48 30.83 -26.67
CA PHE A 358 30.85 31.16 -26.98
C PHE A 358 31.04 30.97 -28.48
N LEU A 359 31.65 31.97 -29.11
CA LEU A 359 31.96 31.98 -30.54
C LEU A 359 33.47 32.04 -30.71
N LYS A 360 33.96 31.42 -31.79
CA LYS A 360 35.37 31.40 -32.13
C LYS A 360 35.86 32.75 -32.67
#